data_AF-A0A0E9NR92-F1
#
_entry.id   AF-A0A0E9NR92-F1
#
_cell.length_a   1.000
_cell.length_b   1.000
_cell.length_c   1.000
_cell.angle_alpha   90.00
_cell.angle_beta   90.00
_cell.angle_gamma   90.00
#
_symmetry.space_group_name_H-M   'P 1'
#
loop_
_entity.id
_entity.type
_entity.pdbx_description
1 polymer ?
#
loop_
_entity_poly.entity_id
_entity_poly.type
_entity_poly.pdbx_seq_one_letter_code
_entity_poly.pdbx_strand_id
1 'polypeptide(L)'
;MPDSDARAPLPTRLILLSDLDVIPAEELPVKVRVLGCIAELPSHSYPYAILSYKSFGLSVDNSLLNTAYRVGEWVSVIGYLETEDSAFAPNGIVLRALTMFLAQHALSGPLDLGAYEDMVRARQQAGF
;
A
#
# COMPACT_ATOMS: atom_id res chain seq x y z
N MET A 1 -30.57 -4.19 21.19
CA MET A 1 -30.12 -4.79 19.92
C MET A 1 -28.74 -4.22 19.66
N PRO A 2 -27.66 -5.02 19.62
CA PRO A 2 -26.37 -4.50 19.21
C PRO A 2 -26.37 -4.31 17.70
N ASP A 3 -25.94 -3.12 17.26
CA ASP A 3 -25.80 -2.73 15.85
C ASP A 3 -24.96 -3.74 15.06
N SER A 4 -25.52 -4.23 13.95
CA SER A 4 -24.87 -5.12 13.00
C SER A 4 -23.83 -4.41 12.10
N ASP A 5 -23.59 -3.11 12.29
CA ASP A 5 -22.67 -2.32 11.46
C ASP A 5 -21.18 -2.42 11.89
N ALA A 6 -20.88 -3.02 13.03
CA ALA A 6 -19.52 -3.11 13.58
C ALA A 6 -18.57 -4.11 12.86
N ARG A 7 -18.94 -4.64 11.69
CA ARG A 7 -18.14 -5.64 10.95
C ARG A 7 -17.92 -5.33 9.46
N ALA A 8 -18.38 -4.18 8.96
CA ALA A 8 -18.02 -3.80 7.59
C ALA A 8 -16.51 -3.51 7.53
N PRO A 9 -15.77 -4.06 6.54
CA PRO A 9 -14.36 -3.74 6.39
C PRO A 9 -14.21 -2.23 6.20
N LEU A 10 -13.22 -1.62 6.87
CA LEU A 10 -12.97 -0.18 6.79
C LEU A 10 -12.93 0.28 5.32
N PRO A 11 -13.46 1.47 5.00
CA PRO A 11 -13.36 2.02 3.66
C PRO A 11 -11.89 2.10 3.26
N THR A 12 -11.58 1.69 2.03
CA THR A 12 -10.20 1.64 1.54
C THR A 12 -9.85 2.98 0.92
N ARG A 13 -8.94 3.73 1.54
CA ARG A 13 -8.46 5.02 1.02
C ARG A 13 -7.47 4.80 -0.11
N LEU A 14 -7.68 5.45 -1.24
CA LEU A 14 -6.70 5.45 -2.33
C LEU A 14 -5.65 6.53 -2.08
N ILE A 15 -4.40 6.14 -1.90
CA ILE A 15 -3.30 7.05 -1.57
C ILE A 15 -2.11 6.85 -2.49
N LEU A 16 -1.27 7.88 -2.59
CA LEU A 16 0.07 7.79 -3.17
C LEU A 16 1.10 7.45 -2.09
N LEU A 17 2.25 6.90 -2.48
CA LEU A 17 3.38 6.70 -1.56
C LEU A 17 3.86 8.02 -0.94
N SER A 18 3.70 9.15 -1.66
CA SER A 18 4.00 10.49 -1.13
C SER A 18 3.09 10.92 0.01
N ASP A 19 1.94 10.28 0.16
CA ASP A 19 0.94 10.67 1.15
C ASP A 19 1.20 10.00 2.51
N LEU A 20 2.17 9.07 2.59
CA LEU A 20 2.48 8.35 3.82
C LEU A 20 2.94 9.28 4.95
N ASP A 21 3.76 10.28 4.63
CA ASP A 21 4.34 11.20 5.62
C ASP A 21 3.32 12.19 6.19
N VAL A 22 2.13 12.31 5.57
CA VAL A 22 1.08 13.22 6.00
C VAL A 22 -0.08 12.51 6.69
N ILE A 23 -0.04 11.18 6.83
CA ILE A 23 -1.04 10.42 7.59
C ILE A 23 -0.73 10.59 9.08
N PRO A 24 -1.62 11.22 9.86
CA PRO A 24 -1.42 11.37 11.30
C PRO A 24 -1.40 10.02 12.02
N ALA A 25 -0.57 9.88 13.04
CA ALA A 25 -0.45 8.61 13.78
C ALA A 25 -1.75 8.21 14.47
N GLU A 26 -2.58 9.18 14.87
CA GLU A 26 -3.91 8.97 15.44
C GLU A 26 -4.94 8.37 14.47
N GLU A 27 -4.67 8.41 13.16
CA GLU A 27 -5.53 7.77 12.15
C GLU A 27 -5.19 6.28 11.94
N LEU A 28 -4.09 5.79 12.52
CA LEU A 28 -3.67 4.39 12.37
C LEU A 28 -4.37 3.48 13.40
N PRO A 29 -4.79 2.25 13.02
CA PRO A 29 -4.62 1.64 11.71
C PRO A 29 -5.66 2.10 10.67
N VAL A 30 -5.21 2.38 9.45
CA VAL A 30 -6.08 2.79 8.33
C VAL A 30 -5.94 1.85 7.14
N LYS A 31 -7.07 1.49 6.53
CA LYS A 31 -7.08 0.65 5.33
C LYS A 31 -6.80 1.49 4.09
N VAL A 32 -5.77 1.12 3.34
CA VAL A 32 -5.33 1.87 2.17
C VAL A 32 -5.19 0.97 0.94
N ARG A 33 -5.25 1.61 -0.22
CA ARG A 33 -4.76 1.09 -1.49
C ARG A 33 -3.64 2.00 -1.97
N VAL A 34 -2.49 1.40 -2.24
CA VAL A 34 -1.30 2.12 -2.72
C VAL A 34 -0.68 1.38 -3.90
N LEU A 35 -0.08 2.13 -4.81
CA LEU A 35 0.67 1.61 -5.96
C LEU A 35 2.16 1.89 -5.73
N GLY A 36 3.01 0.89 -5.99
CA GLY A 36 4.46 1.04 -5.90
C GLY A 36 5.21 0.02 -6.74
N CYS A 37 6.48 0.31 -7.01
CA CYS A 37 7.40 -0.61 -7.66
C CYS A 37 8.15 -1.41 -6.60
N ILE A 38 8.27 -2.72 -6.75
CA ILE A 38 9.08 -3.55 -5.85
C ILE A 38 10.54 -3.21 -6.07
N ALA A 39 11.16 -2.50 -5.13
CA ALA A 39 12.58 -2.18 -5.14
C ALA A 39 13.40 -3.34 -4.59
N GLU A 40 12.93 -3.94 -3.50
CA GLU A 40 13.68 -4.98 -2.78
C GLU A 40 12.75 -6.05 -2.24
N LEU A 41 13.28 -7.27 -2.21
CA LEU A 41 12.71 -8.42 -1.53
C LEU A 41 13.78 -8.93 -0.55
N PRO A 42 13.80 -8.41 0.69
CA PRO A 42 14.63 -8.96 1.75
C PRO A 42 14.53 -10.49 1.78
N SER A 43 15.65 -11.17 2.05
CA SER A 43 15.82 -12.62 1.88
C SER A 43 14.64 -13.47 2.35
N HIS A 44 14.48 -14.67 1.77
CA HIS A 44 13.39 -15.65 1.97
C HIS A 44 12.91 -15.94 3.41
N SER A 45 13.68 -15.56 4.44
CA SER A 45 13.31 -15.69 5.85
C SER A 45 12.41 -14.58 6.38
N TYR A 46 12.24 -13.47 5.64
CA TYR A 46 11.41 -12.34 6.05
C TYR A 46 10.38 -11.99 4.97
N PRO A 47 9.07 -12.01 5.28
CA PRO A 47 8.01 -11.80 4.31
C PRO A 47 7.76 -10.30 4.11
N TYR A 48 8.80 -9.56 3.72
CA TYR A 48 8.68 -8.14 3.43
C TYR A 48 8.99 -7.87 1.96
N ALA A 49 8.29 -6.89 1.40
CA ALA A 49 8.66 -6.26 0.15
C ALA A 49 8.85 -4.76 0.41
N ILE A 50 9.88 -4.17 -0.17
CA ILE A 50 10.07 -2.73 -0.15
C ILE A 50 9.51 -2.17 -1.45
N LEU A 51 8.42 -1.42 -1.34
CA LEU A 51 7.88 -0.65 -2.44
C LEU A 51 8.54 0.71 -2.50
N SER A 52 8.81 1.18 -3.70
CA SER A 52 9.35 2.51 -3.94
C SER A 52 8.66 3.19 -5.12
N TYR A 53 8.64 4.51 -5.06
CA TYR A 53 8.37 5.35 -6.20
C TYR A 53 8.90 6.77 -5.94
N LYS A 54 9.66 7.31 -6.89
CA LYS A 54 10.41 8.57 -6.71
C LYS A 54 11.30 8.46 -5.46
N SER A 55 11.18 9.39 -4.51
CA SER A 55 11.92 9.41 -3.26
C SER A 55 11.20 8.71 -2.10
N PHE A 56 10.03 8.11 -2.34
CA PHE A 56 9.19 7.52 -1.30
C PHE A 56 9.36 6.00 -1.27
N GLY A 57 9.42 5.45 -0.06
CA GLY A 57 9.52 4.02 0.21
C GLY A 57 8.46 3.56 1.21
N LEU A 58 8.04 2.31 1.09
CA LEU A 58 7.10 1.67 2.00
C LEU A 58 7.44 0.20 2.17
N SER A 59 7.53 -0.22 3.43
CA SER A 59 7.70 -1.63 3.78
C SER A 59 6.33 -2.30 3.83
N VAL A 60 6.22 -3.44 3.13
CA VAL A 60 4.99 -4.20 3.01
C VAL A 60 5.22 -5.58 3.58
N ASP A 61 4.54 -5.88 4.69
CA ASP A 61 4.44 -7.24 5.22
C ASP A 61 3.49 -8.04 4.32
N ASN A 62 4.03 -9.04 3.63
CA ASN A 62 3.33 -9.93 2.73
C ASN A 62 3.24 -11.38 3.26
N SER A 63 3.42 -11.58 4.56
CA SER A 63 3.43 -12.89 5.24
C SER A 63 2.18 -13.73 5.00
N LEU A 64 1.04 -13.07 4.79
CA LEU A 64 -0.25 -13.71 4.55
C LEU A 64 -0.51 -14.02 3.06
N LEU A 65 0.41 -13.63 2.17
CA LEU A 65 0.23 -13.74 0.73
C LEU A 65 1.07 -14.89 0.17
N ASN A 66 0.42 -15.78 -0.57
CA ASN A 66 1.08 -16.92 -1.24
C ASN A 66 1.46 -16.60 -2.70
N THR A 67 1.78 -15.34 -3.00
CA THR A 67 2.08 -14.89 -4.37
C THR A 67 3.54 -14.50 -4.48
N ALA A 68 4.21 -15.03 -5.50
CA ALA A 68 5.57 -14.64 -5.82
C ALA A 68 5.57 -13.34 -6.63
N TYR A 69 6.40 -12.39 -6.22
CA TYR A 69 6.64 -11.14 -6.92
C TYR A 69 8.13 -11.00 -7.25
N ARG A 70 8.46 -10.09 -8.16
CA ARG A 70 9.82 -9.81 -8.61
C ARG A 70 10.16 -8.33 -8.45
N VAL A 71 11.44 -8.06 -8.20
CA VAL A 71 11.98 -6.70 -8.24
C VAL A 71 11.72 -6.09 -9.62
N GLY A 72 11.28 -4.83 -9.64
CA GLY A 72 10.89 -4.09 -10.85
C GLY A 72 9.41 -4.23 -11.23
N GLU A 73 8.65 -5.11 -10.57
CA GLU A 73 7.21 -5.22 -10.81
C GLU A 73 6.45 -4.09 -10.10
N TRP A 74 5.50 -3.50 -10.84
CA TRP A 74 4.53 -2.57 -10.28
C TRP A 74 3.37 -3.33 -9.67
N VAL A 75 3.12 -3.09 -8.39
CA VAL A 75 2.06 -3.74 -7.62
C VAL A 75 1.16 -2.71 -6.99
N SER A 76 -0.14 -3.00 -7.02
CA SER A 76 -1.13 -2.31 -6.20
C SER A 76 -1.43 -3.20 -5.00
N VAL A 77 -1.31 -2.61 -3.82
CA VAL A 77 -1.44 -3.30 -2.54
C VAL A 77 -2.61 -2.71 -1.79
N ILE A 78 -3.47 -3.59 -1.24
CA ILE A 78 -4.51 -3.21 -0.30
C ILE A 78 -4.15 -3.82 1.04
N GLY A 79 -4.11 -2.99 2.09
CA GLY A 79 -3.67 -3.42 3.41
C GLY A 79 -4.02 -2.39 4.49
N TYR A 80 -3.59 -2.68 5.72
CA TYR A 80 -3.66 -1.74 6.83
C TYR A 80 -2.28 -1.13 7.07
N LEU A 81 -2.21 0.20 7.08
CA LEU A 81 -1.02 0.90 7.58
C LEU A 81 -1.03 0.79 9.10
N GLU A 82 0.09 0.35 9.66
CA GLU A 82 0.30 0.17 11.08
C GLU A 82 1.66 0.76 11.47
N THR A 83 1.78 1.22 12.71
CA THR A 83 3.07 1.61 13.27
C THR A 83 3.85 0.36 13.64
N GLU A 84 5.12 0.27 13.25
CA GLU A 84 5.98 -0.84 13.62
C GLU A 84 7.38 -0.33 14.00
N ASP A 85 7.83 -0.72 15.19
CA ASP A 85 9.19 -0.47 15.66
C ASP A 85 10.10 -1.63 15.21
N SER A 86 10.45 -1.62 13.93
CA SER A 86 11.24 -2.66 13.27
C SER A 86 12.32 -2.02 12.40
N ALA A 87 13.49 -2.66 12.33
CA ALA A 87 14.56 -2.24 11.41
C ALA A 87 14.12 -2.22 9.94
N PHE A 88 13.03 -2.92 9.63
CA PHE A 88 12.44 -2.98 8.29
C PHE A 88 11.38 -1.91 8.06
N ALA A 89 10.99 -1.11 9.05
CA ALA A 89 10.07 0.02 8.92
C ALA A 89 10.84 1.32 9.20
N PRO A 90 11.67 1.83 8.26
CA PRO A 90 12.57 2.96 8.52
C PRO A 90 11.83 4.27 8.83
N ASN A 91 10.58 4.40 8.38
CA ASN A 91 9.67 5.49 8.70
C ASN A 91 8.70 5.15 9.86
N GLY A 92 8.91 4.03 10.56
CA GLY A 92 8.04 3.52 11.62
C GLY A 92 6.68 3.03 11.13
N ILE A 93 6.48 2.90 9.80
CA ILE A 93 5.20 2.50 9.20
C ILE A 93 5.41 1.24 8.34
N VAL A 94 4.53 0.26 8.54
CA VAL A 94 4.42 -0.93 7.70
C VAL A 94 3.02 -1.01 7.10
N LEU A 95 2.93 -1.53 5.88
CA LEU A 95 1.66 -1.93 5.30
C LEU A 95 1.47 -3.43 5.45
N ARG A 96 0.53 -3.86 6.29
CA ARG A 96 0.12 -5.26 6.38
C ARG A 96 -0.81 -5.60 5.22
N ALA A 97 -0.27 -6.33 4.24
CA ALA A 97 -0.98 -6.60 3.00
C ALA A 97 -2.12 -7.61 3.20
N LEU A 98 -3.32 -7.24 2.78
CA LEU A 98 -4.47 -8.15 2.62
C LEU A 98 -4.48 -8.77 1.23
N THR A 99 -4.08 -7.99 0.23
CA THR A 99 -3.91 -8.45 -1.15
C THR A 99 -2.90 -7.58 -1.87
N MET A 100 -2.20 -8.18 -2.83
CA MET A 100 -1.27 -7.55 -3.74
C MET A 100 -1.59 -8.05 -5.14
N PHE A 101 -1.51 -7.17 -6.14
CA PHE A 101 -1.77 -7.53 -7.52
C PHE A 101 -0.90 -6.71 -8.46
N LEU A 102 -0.41 -7.34 -9.54
CA LEU A 102 0.39 -6.64 -10.54
C LEU A 102 -0.47 -5.58 -11.23
N ALA A 103 0.05 -4.36 -11.33
CA ALA A 103 -0.66 -3.22 -11.90
C ALA A 103 -1.09 -3.48 -13.36
N GLN A 104 -0.30 -4.26 -14.10
CA GLN A 104 -0.61 -4.70 -15.47
C GLN A 104 -1.87 -5.59 -15.58
N HIS A 105 -2.29 -6.26 -14.49
CA HIS A 105 -3.55 -7.00 -14.47
C HIS A 105 -4.75 -6.10 -14.14
N ALA A 106 -4.52 -4.96 -13.50
CA ALA A 106 -5.56 -4.00 -13.15
C ALA A 106 -5.78 -2.94 -14.24
N LEU A 107 -4.83 -2.77 -15.16
CA LEU A 107 -4.85 -1.76 -16.22
C LEU A 107 -4.81 -2.45 -17.59
N SER A 108 -5.75 -2.12 -18.47
CA SER A 108 -5.80 -2.64 -19.85
C SER A 108 -4.77 -1.96 -20.77
N GLY A 109 -3.52 -1.84 -20.36
CA GLY A 109 -2.47 -1.14 -21.10
C GLY A 109 -1.20 -0.85 -20.30
N PRO A 110 -0.19 -0.19 -20.90
CA PRO A 110 0.99 0.25 -20.19
C PRO A 110 0.59 1.18 -19.04
N LEU A 111 1.22 0.99 -17.88
CA LEU A 111 0.99 1.81 -16.69
C LEU A 111 1.52 3.23 -16.92
N ASP A 112 0.61 4.18 -17.12
CA ASP A 112 0.92 5.61 -17.10
C ASP A 112 0.88 6.12 -15.65
N LEU A 113 2.07 6.29 -15.07
CA LEU A 113 2.23 6.74 -13.68
C LEU A 113 1.75 8.18 -13.46
N GLY A 114 1.92 9.05 -14.46
CA GLY A 114 1.48 10.45 -14.37
C GLY A 114 -0.04 10.53 -14.35
N ALA A 115 -0.69 9.85 -15.30
CA ALA A 115 -2.15 9.78 -15.34
C ALA A 115 -2.74 9.13 -14.07
N TYR A 116 -2.05 8.12 -13.50
CA TYR A 116 -2.45 7.53 -12.23
C TYR A 116 -2.38 8.53 -11.07
N GLU A 117 -1.28 9.27 -10.94
CA GLU A 117 -1.14 10.31 -9.90
C GLU A 117 -2.24 11.37 -10.00
N ASP A 118 -2.48 11.89 -11.21
CA ASP A 118 -3.51 12.90 -11.47
C ASP A 118 -4.90 12.38 -11.10
N MET A 119 -5.20 11.13 -11.46
CA MET A 119 -6.46 10.48 -11.11
C MET A 119 -6.61 10.35 -9.57
N VAL A 120 -5.57 9.92 -8.85
CA VAL A 120 -5.64 9.79 -7.39
C VAL A 120 -5.86 11.15 -6.74
N ARG A 121 -5.10 12.17 -7.15
CA ARG A 121 -5.21 13.55 -6.64
C ARG A 121 -6.62 14.12 -6.87
N ALA A 122 -7.18 13.91 -8.07
CA ALA A 122 -8.54 14.37 -8.39
C ALA A 122 -9.60 13.72 -7.49
N ARG A 123 -9.45 12.43 -7.15
CA ARG A 123 -10.38 11.74 -6.23
C ARG A 123 -10.28 12.26 -4.80
N GLN A 124 -9.06 12.49 -4.32
CA GLN A 124 -8.81 13.06 -2.99
C GLN A 124 -9.45 14.46 -2.86
N GLN A 125 -9.31 15.30 -3.89
CA GLN A 125 -9.95 16.64 -3.93
C GLN A 125 -11.48 16.57 -3.97
N ALA A 126 -12.04 15.51 -4.54
CA ALA A 126 -13.48 15.28 -4.57
C ALA A 126 -14.03 14.63 -3.29
N GLY A 127 -13.17 14.34 -2.29
CA GLY A 127 -13.57 13.77 -1.00
C GLY A 127 -13.80 12.25 -1.01
N PHE A 128 -13.15 11.53 -1.94
CA PHE A 128 -13.19 10.06 -2.04
C PHE A 128 -11.88 9.39 -1.61
#